data_AF-A0A6L5YNJ7-F1
#
_entry.id   AF-A0A6L5YNJ7-F1
#
_cell.length_a   1.000
_cell.length_b   1.000
_cell.length_c   1.000
_cell.angle_alpha   90.00
_cell.angle_beta   90.00
_cell.angle_gamma   90.00
#
_symmetry.space_group_name_H-M   'P 1'
#
loop_
_entity.id
_entity.type
_entity.pdbx_description
1 polymer ?
#
loop_
_entity_poly.entity_id
_entity_poly.type
_entity_poly.pdbx_seq_one_letter_code
_entity_poly.pdbx_strand_id
1 'polypeptide(L)'
;MIEKCRQIGKNSWNRWLYIICVLMLGLMDQRRGSATGDVQMMFGNLLGLVLAAMLIPSLDRKRFLCKLYALTIPVDLAFTVILCVLGRYFFYFQNVWISGVLNFTVWMMLWVYIISNRAELRIKDKLKEPFALALMVLLVLMQLSKNGRVLPAWFLMIFVGFYLLLDRDEIPEILNSMMNGIILWFCLQQIIAFGFRPYDYARYRGMYSGVTQNGMHYMYVFTALCLKYVMLLKKECNKLSKTLCFVMIAALFSFTLFSGTKSALLGELVVLMVVAINMLVIKIDIWYRLAVKAVMFTICFVVMVPAVYVTVRYLPTILHHPVWFEGEYEEGRSVCSFDNWDSPKYITFQQATEFNIGRITTLFGLNYKEISNWVETHFGAIRAEAAELGEPGSSPENPYALTSEEYSGPDIARMTIWKWYAVRLNLYGHAGGGFWYDKGTYFEQAHNMLLQMAYDYGIPAGILFLLICVYSLLSILRYHEWEDIMMRVFLLPVFVFGMFDMVLVYGEMSVSIMGIMFCFIAMRNRTKLL
;
A
#
# COMPACT_ATOMS: atom_id res chain seq x y z
N MET A 1 -37.28 -16.14 14.78
CA MET A 1 -36.91 -16.38 13.36
C MET A 1 -36.78 -15.06 12.58
N ILE A 2 -37.76 -14.16 12.67
CA ILE A 2 -37.73 -12.83 12.03
C ILE A 2 -36.57 -11.94 12.52
N GLU A 3 -36.25 -11.91 13.82
CA GLU A 3 -35.07 -11.19 14.34
C GLU A 3 -33.73 -11.80 13.90
N LYS A 4 -33.65 -13.14 13.79
CA LYS A 4 -32.48 -13.82 13.21
C LYS A 4 -32.32 -13.47 11.74
N CYS A 5 -33.39 -13.47 10.94
CA CYS A 5 -33.35 -13.03 9.54
C CYS A 5 -33.01 -11.53 9.41
N ARG A 6 -33.45 -10.68 10.34
CA ARG A 6 -33.15 -9.24 10.37
C ARG A 6 -31.70 -8.95 10.79
N GLN A 7 -31.15 -9.72 11.73
CA GLN A 7 -29.71 -9.69 12.07
C GLN A 7 -28.86 -10.21 10.91
N ILE A 8 -29.25 -11.32 10.25
CA ILE A 8 -28.55 -11.88 9.08
C ILE A 8 -28.58 -10.88 7.90
N GLY A 9 -29.72 -10.23 7.64
CA GLY A 9 -29.87 -9.21 6.59
C GLY A 9 -29.09 -7.91 6.86
N LYS A 10 -29.06 -7.45 8.12
CA LYS A 10 -28.21 -6.32 8.55
C LYS A 10 -26.73 -6.64 8.37
N ASN A 11 -26.33 -7.88 8.71
CA ASN A 11 -24.95 -8.35 8.55
C ASN A 11 -24.54 -8.47 7.07
N SER A 12 -25.45 -8.83 6.16
CA SER A 12 -25.14 -8.90 4.73
C SER A 12 -24.96 -7.52 4.08
N TRP A 13 -25.75 -6.52 4.46
CA TRP A 13 -25.61 -5.17 3.91
C TRP A 13 -24.27 -4.53 4.30
N ASN A 14 -23.93 -4.58 5.59
CA ASN A 14 -22.67 -4.03 6.11
C ASN A 14 -21.46 -4.69 5.42
N ARG A 15 -21.47 -6.01 5.28
CA ARG A 15 -20.44 -6.76 4.55
C ARG A 15 -20.25 -6.25 3.12
N TRP A 16 -21.33 -6.10 2.35
CA TRP A 16 -21.24 -5.61 0.98
C TRP A 16 -20.75 -4.16 0.92
N LEU A 17 -21.19 -3.30 1.83
CA LEU A 17 -20.68 -1.93 1.94
C LEU A 17 -19.16 -1.93 2.17
N TYR A 18 -18.66 -2.74 3.10
CA TYR A 18 -17.22 -2.85 3.35
C TYR A 18 -16.45 -3.38 2.15
N ILE A 19 -16.98 -4.39 1.45
CA ILE A 19 -16.39 -4.89 0.20
C ILE A 19 -16.31 -3.78 -0.85
N ILE A 20 -17.38 -3.00 -1.02
CA ILE A 20 -17.43 -1.88 -1.96
C ILE A 20 -16.41 -0.79 -1.57
N CYS A 21 -16.31 -0.43 -0.29
CA CYS A 21 -15.29 0.51 0.17
C CYS A 21 -13.88 0.02 -0.18
N VAL A 22 -13.60 -1.28 -0.03
CA VAL A 22 -12.29 -1.86 -0.33
C VAL A 22 -12.03 -1.92 -1.84
N LEU A 23 -13.06 -2.20 -2.65
CA LEU A 23 -12.98 -2.08 -4.12
C LEU A 23 -12.64 -0.64 -4.53
N MET A 24 -13.23 0.36 -3.87
CA MET A 24 -12.91 1.77 -4.12
C MET A 24 -11.48 2.12 -3.72
N LEU A 25 -10.96 1.58 -2.60
CA LEU A 25 -9.54 1.71 -2.25
C LEU A 25 -8.63 1.08 -3.33
N GLY A 26 -9.01 -0.08 -3.86
CA GLY A 26 -8.29 -0.72 -4.97
C GLY A 26 -8.32 0.11 -6.26
N LEU A 27 -9.48 0.70 -6.60
CA LEU A 27 -9.60 1.60 -7.75
C LEU A 27 -8.76 2.87 -7.56
N MET A 28 -8.76 3.45 -6.36
CA MET A 28 -7.91 4.59 -6.05
C MET A 28 -6.44 4.26 -6.23
N ASP A 29 -5.99 3.13 -5.70
CA ASP A 29 -4.62 2.65 -5.83
C ASP A 29 -4.22 2.44 -7.30
N GLN A 30 -5.07 1.78 -8.09
CA GLN A 30 -4.85 1.58 -9.52
C GLN A 30 -4.75 2.92 -10.27
N ARG A 31 -5.66 3.89 -10.00
CA ARG A 31 -5.63 5.20 -10.64
C ARG A 31 -4.45 6.05 -10.16
N ARG A 32 -4.05 5.94 -8.89
CA ARG A 32 -2.82 6.56 -8.38
C ARG A 32 -1.58 6.04 -9.07
N GLY A 33 -1.58 4.76 -9.46
CA GLY A 33 -0.45 4.14 -10.13
C GLY A 33 -0.55 4.01 -11.65
N SER A 34 -1.54 4.62 -12.31
CA SER A 34 -1.69 4.55 -13.76
C SER A 34 -2.13 5.85 -14.43
N ALA A 35 -2.78 6.77 -13.70
CA ALA A 35 -3.18 8.07 -14.21
C ALA A 35 -2.11 9.12 -13.90
N THR A 36 -2.21 10.27 -14.56
CA THR A 36 -1.34 11.43 -14.36
C THR A 36 -2.14 12.68 -14.01
N GLY A 37 -1.45 13.70 -13.51
CA GLY A 37 -2.02 15.03 -13.25
C GLY A 37 -3.23 15.04 -12.31
N ASP A 38 -4.26 15.79 -12.71
CA ASP A 38 -5.45 16.08 -11.90
C ASP A 38 -6.21 14.80 -11.49
N VAL A 39 -6.34 13.84 -12.40
CA VAL A 39 -7.07 12.59 -12.14
C VAL A 39 -6.35 11.77 -11.09
N GLN A 40 -5.03 11.62 -11.23
CA GLN A 40 -4.21 10.90 -10.26
C GLN A 40 -4.35 11.51 -8.86
N MET A 41 -4.28 12.83 -8.73
CA MET A 41 -4.39 13.51 -7.44
C MET A 41 -5.81 13.45 -6.85
N MET A 42 -6.85 13.61 -7.68
CA MET A 42 -8.26 13.50 -7.27
C MET A 42 -8.55 12.14 -6.63
N PHE A 43 -8.12 11.04 -7.26
CA PHE A 43 -8.35 9.70 -6.72
C PHE A 43 -7.68 9.52 -5.35
N GLY A 44 -6.53 10.15 -5.11
CA GLY A 44 -5.90 10.11 -3.80
C GLY A 44 -6.72 10.81 -2.72
N ASN A 45 -7.37 11.92 -3.07
CA ASN A 45 -8.24 12.65 -2.15
C ASN A 45 -9.48 11.85 -1.74
N LEU A 46 -9.96 10.89 -2.55
CA LEU A 46 -11.18 10.14 -2.23
C LEU A 46 -11.06 9.24 -0.98
N LEU A 47 -9.86 9.07 -0.42
CA LEU A 47 -9.60 8.26 0.78
C LEU A 47 -10.53 8.63 1.94
N GLY A 48 -10.68 9.91 2.24
CA GLY A 48 -11.51 10.34 3.36
C GLY A 48 -12.99 10.01 3.14
N LEU A 49 -13.50 10.11 1.91
CA LEU A 49 -14.88 9.74 1.58
C LEU A 49 -15.10 8.23 1.72
N VAL A 50 -14.14 7.41 1.27
CA VAL A 50 -14.22 5.96 1.39
C VAL A 50 -14.19 5.52 2.86
N LEU A 51 -13.34 6.12 3.67
CA LEU A 51 -13.27 5.85 5.11
C LEU A 51 -14.52 6.33 5.85
N ALA A 52 -15.09 7.48 5.47
CA ALA A 52 -16.38 7.93 5.99
C ALA A 52 -17.52 6.96 5.64
N ALA A 53 -17.55 6.45 4.41
CA ALA A 53 -18.53 5.43 3.99
C ALA A 53 -18.37 4.13 4.79
N MET A 54 -17.14 3.71 5.08
CA MET A 54 -16.84 2.55 5.92
C MET A 54 -17.34 2.72 7.37
N LEU A 55 -17.53 3.95 7.86
CA LEU A 55 -18.06 4.21 9.19
C LEU A 55 -19.59 4.23 9.28
N ILE A 56 -20.32 4.24 8.16
CA ILE A 56 -21.79 4.33 8.14
C ILE A 56 -22.47 3.31 9.09
N PRO A 57 -22.02 2.04 9.18
CA PRO A 57 -22.60 1.08 10.11
C PRO A 57 -22.41 1.43 11.60
N SER A 58 -21.31 2.12 11.93
CA SER A 58 -20.98 2.56 13.30
C SER A 58 -21.77 3.80 13.74
N LEU A 59 -22.49 4.45 12.83
CA LEU A 59 -23.22 5.70 13.09
C LEU A 59 -24.69 5.44 13.46
N ASP A 60 -25.16 6.11 14.52
CA ASP A 60 -26.57 6.14 14.86
C ASP A 60 -27.37 7.06 13.92
N ARG A 61 -28.00 6.44 12.92
CA ARG A 61 -28.79 7.13 11.87
C ARG A 61 -29.90 8.02 12.43
N LYS A 62 -30.48 7.70 13.60
CA LYS A 62 -31.58 8.49 14.17
C LYS A 62 -31.12 9.90 14.56
N ARG A 63 -29.83 10.08 14.87
CA ARG A 63 -29.27 11.38 15.29
C ARG A 63 -29.18 12.38 14.16
N PHE A 64 -29.00 11.91 12.93
CA PHE A 64 -28.99 12.77 11.74
C PHE A 64 -30.37 13.38 11.43
N LEU A 65 -31.43 12.92 12.12
CA LEU A 65 -32.78 13.50 12.04
C LEU A 65 -33.05 14.53 13.15
N CYS A 66 -32.11 14.74 14.08
CA CYS A 66 -32.27 15.74 15.13
C CYS A 66 -32.15 17.17 14.56
N LYS A 67 -32.76 18.15 15.24
CA LYS A 67 -32.79 19.56 14.82
C LYS A 67 -31.42 20.14 14.46
N LEU A 68 -30.37 19.73 15.17
CA LEU A 68 -28.99 20.15 14.89
C LEU A 68 -28.59 19.78 13.45
N TYR A 69 -28.73 18.51 13.07
CA TYR A 69 -28.36 18.03 11.74
C TYR A 69 -29.32 18.48 10.64
N ALA A 70 -30.61 18.61 10.97
CA ALA A 70 -31.60 19.17 10.04
C ALA A 70 -31.25 20.61 9.60
N LEU A 71 -30.52 21.36 10.44
CA LEU A 71 -30.04 22.71 10.13
C LEU A 71 -28.63 22.71 9.53
N THR A 72 -27.71 21.90 10.04
CA THR A 72 -26.32 21.91 9.55
C THR A 72 -26.19 21.29 8.16
N ILE A 73 -26.92 20.22 7.85
CA ILE A 73 -26.80 19.53 6.56
C ILE A 73 -27.10 20.45 5.37
N PRO A 74 -28.23 21.22 5.33
CA PRO A 74 -28.49 22.14 4.23
C PRO A 74 -27.46 23.26 4.12
N VAL A 75 -26.98 23.78 5.26
CA VAL A 75 -25.96 24.86 5.29
C VAL A 75 -24.63 24.36 4.74
N ASP A 76 -24.16 23.21 5.21
CA ASP A 76 -22.93 22.57 4.76
C ASP A 76 -23.01 22.23 3.27
N LEU A 77 -24.17 21.75 2.79
CA LEU A 77 -24.39 21.45 1.38
C LEU A 77 -24.36 22.73 0.53
N ALA A 78 -25.01 23.80 0.96
CA ALA A 78 -24.96 25.10 0.27
C ALA A 78 -23.53 25.65 0.21
N PHE A 79 -22.79 25.58 1.33
CA PHE A 79 -21.40 26.00 1.39
C PHE A 79 -20.49 25.15 0.48
N THR A 80 -20.73 23.84 0.42
CA THR A 80 -20.05 22.91 -0.49
C THR A 80 -20.24 23.33 -1.95
N VAL A 81 -21.48 23.62 -2.36
CA VAL A 81 -21.77 24.07 -3.71
C VAL A 81 -21.04 25.38 -4.01
N ILE A 82 -21.11 26.36 -3.11
CA ILE A 82 -20.42 27.65 -3.27
C ILE A 82 -18.91 27.44 -3.43
N LEU A 83 -18.27 26.65 -2.57
CA LEU A 83 -16.83 26.38 -2.64
C LEU A 83 -16.43 25.62 -3.92
N CYS A 84 -17.25 24.68 -4.38
CA CYS A 84 -17.01 23.98 -5.64
C CYS A 84 -17.10 24.93 -6.84
N VAL A 85 -18.05 25.88 -6.85
CA VAL A 85 -18.17 26.88 -7.92
C VAL A 85 -17.01 27.88 -7.86
N LEU A 86 -16.68 28.42 -6.69
CA LEU A 86 -15.57 29.35 -6.51
C LEU A 86 -14.23 28.74 -6.90
N GLY A 87 -14.04 27.46 -6.60
CA GLY A 87 -12.83 26.71 -6.94
C GLY A 87 -12.47 26.76 -8.43
N ARG A 88 -13.47 26.85 -9.31
CA ARG A 88 -13.25 26.93 -10.77
C ARG A 88 -12.47 28.17 -11.20
N TYR A 89 -12.52 29.24 -10.40
CA TYR A 89 -11.87 30.52 -10.71
C TYR A 89 -10.46 30.65 -10.12
N PHE A 90 -10.14 29.89 -9.06
CA PHE A 90 -8.90 30.06 -8.29
C PHE A 90 -7.95 28.86 -8.35
N PHE A 91 -8.44 27.67 -8.73
CA PHE A 91 -7.64 26.44 -8.72
C PHE A 91 -7.52 25.82 -10.11
N TYR A 92 -6.28 25.58 -10.52
CA TYR A 92 -5.94 24.93 -11.78
C TYR A 92 -6.41 23.46 -11.83
N PHE A 93 -6.20 22.72 -10.73
CA PHE A 93 -6.62 21.33 -10.57
C PHE A 93 -8.03 21.24 -9.98
N GLN A 94 -9.04 21.43 -10.84
CA GLN A 94 -10.43 21.52 -10.39
C GLN A 94 -10.93 20.24 -9.72
N ASN A 95 -10.54 19.05 -10.21
CA ASN A 95 -11.00 17.80 -9.63
C ASN A 95 -10.37 17.56 -8.24
N VAL A 96 -9.10 17.93 -8.06
CA VAL A 96 -8.44 17.93 -6.74
C VAL A 96 -9.16 18.87 -5.76
N TRP A 97 -9.54 20.07 -6.20
CA TRP A 97 -10.28 21.01 -5.36
C TRP A 97 -11.66 20.47 -4.96
N ILE A 98 -12.46 20.02 -5.93
CA ILE A 98 -13.81 19.50 -5.69
C ILE A 98 -13.75 18.30 -4.73
N SER A 99 -12.84 17.35 -4.98
CA SER A 99 -12.66 16.20 -4.09
C SER A 99 -12.21 16.61 -2.69
N GLY A 100 -11.35 17.62 -2.55
CA GLY A 100 -10.95 18.20 -1.27
C GLY A 100 -12.11 18.83 -0.49
N VAL A 101 -12.94 19.64 -1.16
CA VAL A 101 -14.14 20.26 -0.56
C VAL A 101 -15.13 19.18 -0.11
N LEU A 102 -15.39 18.16 -0.92
CA LEU A 102 -16.28 17.06 -0.54
C LEU A 102 -15.79 16.32 0.71
N ASN A 103 -14.48 16.04 0.80
CA ASN A 103 -13.89 15.47 2.01
C ASN A 103 -14.08 16.37 3.22
N PHE A 104 -13.78 17.67 3.07
CA PHE A 104 -13.95 18.65 4.14
C PHE A 104 -15.38 18.64 4.68
N THR A 105 -16.37 18.72 3.80
CA THR A 105 -17.79 18.74 4.16
C THR A 105 -18.20 17.49 4.93
N VAL A 106 -17.89 16.30 4.38
CA VAL A 106 -18.28 15.03 5.02
C VAL A 106 -17.63 14.89 6.39
N TRP A 107 -16.32 15.18 6.49
CA TRP A 107 -15.62 15.04 7.76
C TRP A 107 -15.99 16.13 8.75
N MET A 108 -16.30 17.35 8.32
CA MET A 108 -16.85 18.39 9.20
C MET A 108 -18.15 17.91 9.86
N MET A 109 -19.08 17.33 9.10
CA MET A 109 -20.31 16.74 9.65
C MET A 109 -20.01 15.62 10.64
N LEU A 110 -19.05 14.74 10.32
CA LEU A 110 -18.63 13.67 11.23
C LEU A 110 -17.96 14.20 12.50
N TRP A 111 -17.18 15.29 12.42
CA TRP A 111 -16.58 15.92 13.60
C TRP A 111 -17.62 16.59 14.49
N VAL A 112 -18.65 17.23 13.92
CA VAL A 112 -19.82 17.69 14.68
C VAL A 112 -20.48 16.50 15.40
N TYR A 113 -20.62 15.35 14.74
CA TYR A 113 -21.10 14.12 15.36
C TYR A 113 -20.24 13.61 16.50
N ILE A 114 -18.92 13.58 16.31
CA ILE A 114 -17.97 13.21 17.36
C ILE A 114 -18.15 14.12 18.59
N ILE A 115 -18.20 15.43 18.39
CA ILE A 115 -18.28 16.42 19.48
C ILE A 115 -19.62 16.37 20.21
N SER A 116 -20.73 16.26 19.48
CA SER A 116 -22.09 16.16 20.04
C SER A 116 -22.27 14.86 20.83
N ASN A 117 -21.65 13.76 20.40
CA ASN A 117 -21.86 12.43 20.98
C ASN A 117 -20.67 11.94 21.83
N ARG A 118 -19.82 12.88 22.28
CA ARG A 118 -18.53 12.58 22.92
C ARG A 118 -18.58 11.65 24.14
N ALA A 119 -19.66 11.71 24.91
CA ALA A 119 -19.83 10.89 26.11
C ALA A 119 -20.13 9.43 25.73
N GLU A 120 -21.02 9.21 24.76
CA GLU A 120 -21.43 7.88 24.32
C GLU A 120 -20.33 7.18 23.53
N LEU A 121 -19.61 7.93 22.69
CA LEU A 121 -18.43 7.45 21.97
C LEU A 121 -17.22 7.21 22.90
N ARG A 122 -17.35 7.55 24.19
CA ARG A 122 -16.29 7.43 25.20
C ARG A 122 -14.97 8.04 24.74
N ILE A 123 -15.03 9.23 24.12
CA ILE A 123 -13.87 9.87 23.48
C ILE A 123 -12.72 10.06 24.46
N LYS A 124 -13.02 10.49 25.69
CA LYS A 124 -12.00 10.69 26.74
C LYS A 124 -11.18 9.44 27.01
N ASP A 125 -11.80 8.26 26.91
CA ASP A 125 -11.12 6.99 27.13
C ASP A 125 -10.35 6.56 25.88
N LYS A 126 -10.90 6.77 24.67
CA LYS A 126 -10.21 6.49 23.41
C LYS A 126 -8.93 7.32 23.28
N LEU A 127 -8.94 8.59 23.69
CA LEU A 127 -7.79 9.49 23.61
C LEU A 127 -6.68 9.19 24.64
N LYS A 128 -6.99 8.43 25.71
CA LYS A 128 -6.00 7.99 26.71
C LYS A 128 -5.20 6.76 26.27
N GLU A 129 -5.60 6.10 25.19
CA GLU A 129 -4.91 4.90 24.72
C GLU A 129 -3.50 5.28 24.19
N PRO A 130 -2.41 4.70 24.76
CA PRO A 130 -1.05 5.16 24.46
C PRO A 130 -0.67 5.06 22.98
N PHE A 131 -1.11 4.01 22.27
CA PHE A 131 -0.77 3.84 20.85
C PHE A 131 -1.49 4.87 19.97
N ALA A 132 -2.75 5.16 20.22
CA ALA A 132 -3.51 6.23 19.58
C ALA A 132 -2.87 7.60 19.85
N LEU A 133 -2.44 7.85 21.10
CA LEU A 133 -1.76 9.08 21.47
C LEU A 133 -0.45 9.24 20.70
N ALA A 134 0.36 8.18 20.60
CA ALA A 134 1.59 8.19 19.81
C ALA A 134 1.31 8.50 18.33
N LEU A 135 0.26 7.92 17.74
CA LEU A 135 -0.14 8.22 16.36
C LEU A 135 -0.57 9.69 16.18
N MET A 136 -1.34 10.24 17.12
CA MET A 136 -1.75 11.65 17.10
C MET A 136 -0.54 12.58 17.24
N VAL A 137 0.38 12.28 18.16
CA VAL A 137 1.62 13.04 18.35
C VAL A 137 2.47 12.99 17.08
N LEU A 138 2.59 11.83 16.43
CA LEU A 138 3.29 11.71 15.15
C LEU A 138 2.71 12.66 14.10
N LEU A 139 1.39 12.65 13.90
CA LEU A 139 0.74 13.52 12.91
C LEU A 139 0.91 15.01 13.23
N VAL A 140 0.91 15.38 14.52
CA VAL A 140 1.20 16.76 14.96
C VAL A 140 2.65 17.14 14.68
N LEU A 141 3.62 16.27 15.00
CA LEU A 141 5.03 16.50 14.69
C LEU A 141 5.25 16.68 13.18
N MET A 142 4.62 15.84 12.36
CA MET A 142 4.65 15.97 10.92
C MET A 142 4.10 17.33 10.46
N GLN A 143 3.00 17.81 11.05
CA GLN A 143 2.41 19.10 10.69
C GLN A 143 3.26 20.30 11.11
N LEU A 144 4.00 20.19 12.21
CA LEU A 144 4.90 21.24 12.73
C LEU A 144 6.26 21.28 12.01
N SER A 145 6.57 20.27 11.20
CA SER A 145 7.82 20.19 10.46
C SER A 145 7.95 21.27 9.37
N LYS A 146 9.18 21.48 8.89
CA LYS A 146 9.48 22.35 7.74
C LYS A 146 8.88 21.86 6.42
N ASN A 147 8.33 20.65 6.38
CA ASN A 147 7.68 20.10 5.20
C ASN A 147 6.53 20.99 4.69
N GLY A 148 5.78 21.61 5.61
CA GLY A 148 4.72 22.56 5.29
C GLY A 148 3.52 22.00 4.51
N ARG A 149 3.53 20.72 4.14
CA ARG A 149 2.40 20.08 3.43
C ARG A 149 1.19 19.98 4.34
N VAL A 150 0.00 20.09 3.75
CA VAL A 150 -1.30 19.97 4.44
C VAL A 150 -1.68 18.51 4.75
N LEU A 151 -0.96 17.56 4.16
CA LEU A 151 -1.25 16.13 4.29
C LEU A 151 -1.34 15.61 5.73
N PRO A 152 -0.46 15.99 6.68
CA PRO A 152 -0.56 15.53 8.06
C PRO A 152 -1.84 16.03 8.76
N ALA A 153 -2.24 17.28 8.56
CA ALA A 153 -3.52 17.81 9.04
C ALA A 153 -4.71 17.05 8.44
N TRP A 154 -4.63 16.68 7.15
CA TRP A 154 -5.64 15.84 6.53
C TRP A 154 -5.74 14.46 7.17
N PHE A 155 -4.61 13.80 7.42
CA PHE A 155 -4.57 12.51 8.11
C PHE A 155 -5.04 12.61 9.55
N LEU A 156 -4.77 13.72 10.24
CA LEU A 156 -5.29 13.96 11.58
C LEU A 156 -6.81 14.02 11.56
N MET A 157 -7.41 14.78 10.64
CA MET A 157 -8.86 14.85 10.54
C MET A 157 -9.50 13.49 10.21
N ILE A 158 -8.92 12.75 9.25
CA ILE A 158 -9.48 11.51 8.71
C ILE A 158 -9.23 10.31 9.64
N PHE A 159 -7.97 9.99 9.97
CA PHE A 159 -7.65 8.78 10.72
C PHE A 159 -7.96 8.90 12.21
N VAL A 160 -7.80 10.09 12.82
CA VAL A 160 -8.25 10.28 14.21
C VAL A 160 -9.77 10.24 14.27
N GLY A 161 -10.46 10.90 13.34
CA GLY A 161 -11.92 10.82 13.23
C GLY A 161 -12.40 9.38 13.02
N PHE A 162 -11.73 8.63 12.14
CA PHE A 162 -11.99 7.21 11.90
C PHE A 162 -11.86 6.38 13.18
N TYR A 163 -10.75 6.51 13.91
CA TYR A 163 -10.54 5.83 15.19
C TYR A 163 -11.60 6.18 16.24
N LEU A 164 -11.96 7.46 16.35
CA LEU A 164 -12.95 7.93 17.32
C LEU A 164 -14.36 7.39 17.04
N LEU A 165 -14.72 7.23 15.76
CA LEU A 165 -16.02 6.69 15.32
C LEU A 165 -16.05 5.16 15.17
N LEU A 166 -14.90 4.51 15.05
CA LEU A 166 -14.81 3.07 14.86
C LEU A 166 -15.46 2.32 16.03
N ASP A 167 -16.36 1.39 15.69
CA ASP A 167 -16.86 0.39 16.61
C ASP A 167 -15.96 -0.86 16.57
N ARG A 168 -15.60 -1.36 17.75
CA ARG A 168 -14.76 -2.56 17.90
C ARG A 168 -15.44 -3.78 17.33
N ASP A 169 -16.75 -3.88 17.50
CA ASP A 169 -17.51 -5.08 17.12
C ASP A 169 -17.62 -5.25 15.60
N GLU A 170 -17.40 -4.17 14.85
CA GLU A 170 -17.35 -4.18 13.38
C GLU A 170 -15.97 -4.60 12.83
N ILE A 171 -14.88 -4.52 13.62
CA ILE A 171 -13.50 -4.83 13.18
C ILE A 171 -13.40 -6.22 12.51
N PRO A 172 -13.94 -7.32 13.08
CA PRO A 172 -13.84 -8.64 12.46
C PRO A 172 -14.54 -8.71 11.10
N GLU A 173 -15.70 -8.05 10.94
CA GLU A 173 -16.45 -8.04 9.68
C GLU A 173 -15.76 -7.15 8.64
N ILE A 174 -15.18 -6.02 9.05
CA ILE A 174 -14.36 -5.17 8.16
C ILE A 174 -13.12 -5.93 7.69
N LEU A 175 -12.38 -6.61 8.57
CA LEU A 175 -11.20 -7.40 8.18
C LEU A 175 -11.53 -8.51 7.19
N ASN A 176 -12.62 -9.24 7.43
CA ASN A 176 -13.09 -10.29 6.53
C ASN A 176 -13.53 -9.73 5.18
N SER A 177 -14.23 -8.60 5.19
CA SER A 177 -14.69 -7.91 3.98
C SER A 177 -13.54 -7.30 3.19
N MET A 178 -12.51 -6.78 3.87
CA MET A 178 -11.29 -6.25 3.26
C MET A 178 -10.53 -7.33 2.50
N MET A 179 -10.36 -8.51 3.09
CA MET A 179 -9.74 -9.64 2.40
C MET A 179 -10.53 -10.08 1.16
N ASN A 180 -11.87 -10.17 1.25
CA ASN A 180 -12.71 -10.50 0.09
C ASN A 180 -12.69 -9.40 -0.97
N GLY A 181 -12.70 -8.13 -0.57
CA GLY A 181 -12.66 -6.97 -1.45
C GLY A 181 -11.34 -6.87 -2.21
N ILE A 182 -10.20 -7.11 -1.55
CA ILE A 182 -8.88 -7.18 -2.20
C ILE A 182 -8.85 -8.29 -3.26
N ILE A 183 -9.32 -9.49 -2.93
CA ILE A 183 -9.35 -10.63 -3.87
C ILE A 183 -10.29 -10.34 -5.04
N LEU A 184 -11.47 -9.79 -4.78
CA LEU A 184 -12.43 -9.43 -5.82
C LEU A 184 -11.88 -8.33 -6.75
N TRP A 185 -11.23 -7.31 -6.18
CA TRP A 185 -10.57 -6.25 -6.94
C TRP A 185 -9.51 -6.83 -7.88
N PHE A 186 -8.65 -7.71 -7.37
CA PHE A 186 -7.67 -8.42 -8.19
C PHE A 186 -8.32 -9.17 -9.36
N CYS A 187 -9.39 -9.92 -9.11
CA CYS A 187 -10.07 -10.64 -10.19
C CYS A 187 -10.57 -9.69 -11.28
N LEU A 188 -11.20 -8.57 -10.89
CA LEU A 188 -11.67 -7.55 -11.85
C LEU A 188 -10.51 -6.95 -12.64
N GLN A 189 -9.45 -6.53 -11.94
CA GLN A 189 -8.28 -5.90 -12.54
C GLN A 189 -7.53 -6.86 -13.47
N GLN A 190 -7.37 -8.13 -13.07
CA GLN A 190 -6.65 -9.12 -13.85
C GLN A 190 -7.43 -9.58 -15.08
N ILE A 191 -8.76 -9.65 -15.03
CA ILE A 191 -9.61 -9.89 -16.21
C ILE A 191 -9.40 -8.78 -17.25
N ILE A 192 -9.37 -7.51 -16.81
CA ILE A 192 -9.10 -6.39 -17.70
C ILE A 192 -7.68 -6.48 -18.25
N ALA A 193 -6.68 -6.79 -17.40
CA ALA A 193 -5.30 -6.95 -17.85
C ALA A 193 -5.14 -8.05 -18.90
N PHE A 194 -5.83 -9.19 -18.74
CA PHE A 194 -5.83 -10.27 -19.74
C PHE A 194 -6.41 -9.85 -21.09
N GLY A 195 -7.31 -8.87 -21.13
CA GLY A 195 -7.85 -8.36 -22.39
C GLY A 195 -6.94 -7.32 -23.06
N PHE A 196 -6.31 -6.44 -22.28
CA PHE A 196 -5.76 -5.19 -22.80
C PHE A 196 -4.28 -4.95 -22.49
N ARG A 197 -3.62 -5.78 -21.66
CA ARG A 197 -2.25 -5.53 -21.19
C ARG A 197 -1.33 -6.68 -21.64
N PRO A 198 -0.80 -6.64 -22.89
CA PRO A 198 0.14 -7.64 -23.39
C PRO A 198 1.44 -7.66 -22.57
N TYR A 199 2.10 -8.82 -22.55
CA TYR A 199 3.45 -8.92 -21.99
C TYR A 199 4.49 -8.62 -23.08
N ASP A 200 4.89 -7.35 -23.18
CA ASP A 200 5.78 -6.79 -24.22
C ASP A 200 7.05 -6.12 -23.66
N TYR A 201 7.18 -6.06 -22.33
CA TYR A 201 8.32 -5.50 -21.61
C TYR A 201 8.98 -6.57 -20.74
N ALA A 202 10.24 -6.34 -20.30
CA ALA A 202 10.98 -7.30 -19.46
C ALA A 202 10.24 -7.67 -18.15
N ARG A 203 9.48 -6.72 -17.62
CA ARG A 203 8.73 -6.83 -16.36
C ARG A 203 7.25 -6.57 -16.61
N TYR A 204 6.39 -7.48 -16.18
CA TYR A 204 4.96 -7.37 -16.40
C TYR A 204 4.36 -6.23 -15.55
N ARG A 205 3.77 -5.24 -16.21
CA ARG A 205 3.20 -4.04 -15.58
C ARG A 205 1.77 -4.22 -15.07
N GLY A 206 1.06 -5.28 -15.51
CA GLY A 206 -0.35 -5.47 -15.16
C GLY A 206 -1.17 -4.23 -15.51
N MET A 207 -2.14 -3.86 -14.68
CA MET A 207 -2.97 -2.65 -14.87
C MET A 207 -2.38 -1.39 -14.21
N TYR A 208 -1.06 -1.32 -14.01
CA TYR A 208 -0.36 -0.12 -13.51
C TYR A 208 0.62 0.39 -14.57
N SER A 209 1.07 1.64 -14.44
CA SER A 209 2.19 2.15 -15.24
C SER A 209 3.54 1.67 -14.69
N GLY A 210 3.64 1.59 -13.35
CA GLY A 210 4.83 1.13 -12.64
C GLY A 210 4.79 -0.36 -12.28
N VAL A 211 5.88 -1.08 -12.56
CA VAL A 211 6.07 -2.49 -12.15
C VAL A 211 6.12 -2.66 -10.63
N THR A 212 6.64 -1.66 -9.92
CA THR A 212 6.76 -1.65 -8.46
C THR A 212 5.38 -1.63 -7.80
N GLN A 213 4.47 -0.78 -8.29
CA GLN A 213 3.09 -0.71 -7.79
C GLN A 213 2.30 -1.98 -8.13
N ASN A 214 2.48 -2.55 -9.34
CA ASN A 214 1.86 -3.83 -9.68
C ASN A 214 2.34 -4.98 -8.77
N GLY A 215 3.64 -5.04 -8.50
CA GLY A 215 4.19 -6.03 -7.56
C GLY A 215 3.66 -5.83 -6.14
N MET A 216 3.53 -4.59 -5.67
CA MET A 216 2.93 -4.28 -4.37
C MET A 216 1.46 -4.73 -4.30
N HIS A 217 0.68 -4.48 -5.36
CA HIS A 217 -0.70 -4.96 -5.47
C HIS A 217 -0.78 -6.49 -5.37
N TYR A 218 0.02 -7.22 -6.16
CA TYR A 218 0.06 -8.69 -6.09
C TYR A 218 0.44 -9.20 -4.70
N MET A 219 1.40 -8.58 -4.03
CA MET A 219 1.79 -8.91 -2.66
C MET A 219 0.63 -8.74 -1.66
N TYR A 220 -0.21 -7.70 -1.79
CA TYR A 220 -1.40 -7.54 -0.93
C TYR A 220 -2.46 -8.60 -1.20
N VAL A 221 -2.68 -8.94 -2.46
CA VAL A 221 -3.62 -10.00 -2.86
C VAL A 221 -3.14 -11.35 -2.35
N PHE A 222 -1.84 -11.63 -2.48
CA PHE A 222 -1.19 -12.81 -1.93
C PHE A 222 -1.40 -12.90 -0.40
N THR A 223 -1.22 -11.79 0.31
CA THR A 223 -1.44 -11.69 1.76
C THR A 223 -2.90 -12.01 2.11
N ALA A 224 -3.85 -11.40 1.40
CA ALA A 224 -5.28 -11.67 1.57
C ALA A 224 -5.63 -13.14 1.30
N LEU A 225 -5.07 -13.75 0.25
CA LEU A 225 -5.28 -15.16 -0.06
C LEU A 225 -4.68 -16.09 1.00
N CYS A 226 -3.50 -15.79 1.54
CA CYS A 226 -2.89 -16.57 2.62
C CYS A 226 -3.76 -16.57 3.88
N LEU A 227 -4.26 -15.40 4.29
CA LEU A 227 -5.20 -15.28 5.40
C LEU A 227 -6.51 -16.01 5.12
N LYS A 228 -7.03 -15.91 3.88
CA LYS A 228 -8.25 -16.62 3.44
C LYS A 228 -8.07 -18.13 3.53
N TYR A 229 -6.92 -18.63 3.10
CA TYR A 229 -6.58 -20.04 3.16
C TYR A 229 -6.57 -20.56 4.60
N VAL A 230 -5.95 -19.83 5.55
CA VAL A 230 -5.99 -20.18 6.98
C VAL A 230 -7.44 -20.23 7.49
N MET A 231 -8.29 -19.28 7.10
CA MET A 231 -9.70 -19.29 7.46
C MET A 231 -10.47 -20.49 6.89
N LEU A 232 -10.21 -20.86 5.64
CA LEU A 232 -10.83 -22.03 5.00
C LEU A 232 -10.41 -23.33 5.68
N LEU A 233 -9.18 -23.40 6.20
CA LEU A 233 -8.73 -24.53 7.01
C LEU A 233 -9.47 -24.61 8.35
N LYS A 234 -9.73 -23.47 9.01
CA LYS A 234 -10.47 -23.41 10.29
C LYS A 234 -11.95 -23.74 10.15
N LYS A 235 -12.62 -23.30 9.07
CA LYS A 235 -14.09 -23.41 8.88
C LYS A 235 -14.58 -24.74 8.27
N GLU A 236 -13.74 -25.77 8.20
CA GLU A 236 -14.05 -27.06 7.55
C GLU A 236 -14.70 -26.94 6.16
N CYS A 237 -14.32 -25.94 5.37
CA CYS A 237 -14.86 -25.75 4.02
C CYS A 237 -14.50 -26.90 3.06
N ASN A 238 -15.25 -27.01 1.96
CA ASN A 238 -15.06 -28.05 0.94
C ASN A 238 -13.61 -28.07 0.40
N LYS A 239 -13.16 -29.26 -0.03
CA LYS A 239 -11.78 -29.46 -0.53
C LYS A 239 -11.49 -28.58 -1.73
N LEU A 240 -12.47 -28.38 -2.62
CA LEU A 240 -12.32 -27.56 -3.82
C LEU A 240 -11.93 -26.11 -3.51
N SER A 241 -12.60 -25.43 -2.57
CA SER A 241 -12.26 -24.03 -2.23
C SER A 241 -10.86 -23.90 -1.65
N LYS A 242 -10.43 -24.88 -0.83
CA LYS A 242 -9.07 -24.94 -0.29
C LYS A 242 -8.04 -25.11 -1.40
N THR A 243 -8.29 -26.02 -2.34
CA THR A 243 -7.40 -26.26 -3.48
C THR A 243 -7.33 -25.05 -4.40
N LEU A 244 -8.46 -24.46 -4.79
CA LEU A 244 -8.50 -23.26 -5.63
C LEU A 244 -7.75 -22.09 -4.99
N CYS A 245 -7.97 -21.87 -3.68
CA CYS A 245 -7.25 -20.83 -2.95
C CYS A 245 -5.74 -21.09 -2.93
N PHE A 246 -5.32 -22.35 -2.72
CA PHE A 246 -3.90 -22.72 -2.74
C PHE A 246 -3.25 -22.52 -4.12
N VAL A 247 -3.93 -22.93 -5.19
CA VAL A 247 -3.47 -22.72 -6.57
C VAL A 247 -3.37 -21.24 -6.90
N MET A 248 -4.35 -20.43 -6.47
CA MET A 248 -4.29 -18.97 -6.64
C MET A 248 -3.09 -18.35 -5.91
N ILE A 249 -2.74 -18.81 -4.70
CA ILE A 249 -1.54 -18.32 -3.98
C ILE A 249 -0.27 -18.59 -4.81
N ALA A 250 -0.11 -19.79 -5.37
CA ALA A 250 1.03 -20.13 -6.23
C ALA A 250 1.03 -19.35 -7.55
N ALA A 251 -0.15 -19.10 -8.13
CA ALA A 251 -0.32 -18.26 -9.31
C ALA A 251 0.11 -16.81 -9.04
N LEU A 252 -0.35 -16.22 -7.93
CA LEU A 252 0.01 -14.86 -7.54
C LEU A 252 1.51 -14.71 -7.33
N PHE A 253 2.15 -15.67 -6.66
CA PHE A 253 3.61 -15.67 -6.51
C PHE A 253 4.33 -15.70 -7.88
N SER A 254 3.75 -16.38 -8.88
CA SER A 254 4.25 -16.37 -10.27
C SER A 254 4.01 -15.04 -10.98
N PHE A 255 2.88 -14.37 -10.75
CA PHE A 255 2.64 -13.01 -11.25
C PHE A 255 3.65 -12.01 -10.69
N THR A 256 3.94 -12.10 -9.38
CA THR A 256 4.96 -11.26 -8.71
C THR A 256 6.36 -11.54 -9.23
N LEU A 257 6.68 -12.81 -9.56
CA LEU A 257 7.93 -13.16 -10.26
C LEU A 257 8.04 -12.40 -11.60
N PHE A 258 7.00 -12.44 -12.45
CA PHE A 258 7.04 -11.76 -13.75
C PHE A 258 6.98 -10.24 -13.67
N SER A 259 6.47 -9.66 -12.58
CA SER A 259 6.59 -8.21 -12.34
C SER A 259 8.04 -7.80 -12.04
N GLY A 260 8.90 -8.75 -11.63
CA GLY A 260 10.32 -8.53 -11.35
C GLY A 260 10.58 -7.66 -10.12
N THR A 261 9.59 -7.59 -9.21
CA THR A 261 9.61 -6.73 -8.03
C THR A 261 10.20 -7.48 -6.84
N LYS A 262 11.51 -7.30 -6.61
CA LYS A 262 12.30 -7.95 -5.55
C LYS A 262 11.65 -7.80 -4.16
N SER A 263 11.24 -6.58 -3.81
CA SER A 263 10.66 -6.27 -2.50
C SER A 263 9.28 -6.89 -2.26
N ALA A 264 8.49 -7.06 -3.33
CA ALA A 264 7.20 -7.75 -3.26
C ALA A 264 7.41 -9.24 -2.95
N LEU A 265 8.32 -9.89 -3.67
CA LEU A 265 8.66 -11.30 -3.43
C LEU A 265 9.19 -11.51 -2.00
N LEU A 266 10.06 -10.63 -1.53
CA LEU A 266 10.53 -10.68 -0.14
C LEU A 266 9.36 -10.54 0.84
N GLY A 267 8.44 -9.60 0.61
CA GLY A 267 7.24 -9.44 1.42
C GLY A 267 6.36 -10.70 1.45
N GLU A 268 6.12 -11.33 0.30
CA GLU A 268 5.36 -12.58 0.17
C GLU A 268 6.04 -13.73 0.95
N LEU A 269 7.37 -13.84 0.87
CA LEU A 269 8.14 -14.83 1.64
C LEU A 269 8.00 -14.61 3.15
N VAL A 270 8.09 -13.37 3.64
CA VAL A 270 7.89 -13.09 5.07
C VAL A 270 6.45 -13.39 5.50
N VAL A 271 5.44 -13.09 4.66
CA VAL A 271 4.05 -13.48 4.93
C VAL A 271 3.91 -15.00 5.04
N LEU A 272 4.49 -15.77 4.11
CA LEU A 272 4.48 -17.23 4.15
C LEU A 272 5.11 -17.75 5.45
N MET A 273 6.27 -17.20 5.84
CA MET A 273 6.95 -17.58 7.09
C MET A 273 6.07 -17.31 8.30
N VAL A 274 5.49 -16.12 8.41
CA VAL A 274 4.63 -15.75 9.55
C VAL A 274 3.36 -16.61 9.58
N VAL A 275 2.72 -16.85 8.44
CA VAL A 275 1.53 -17.72 8.35
C VAL A 275 1.89 -19.16 8.71
N ALA A 276 3.04 -19.67 8.26
CA ALA A 276 3.53 -21.00 8.61
C ALA A 276 3.80 -21.13 10.12
N ILE A 277 4.49 -20.16 10.72
CA ILE A 277 4.72 -20.10 12.18
C ILE A 277 3.39 -20.10 12.93
N ASN A 278 2.42 -19.28 12.51
CA ASN A 278 1.10 -19.26 13.12
C ASN A 278 0.38 -20.62 13.00
N MET A 279 0.51 -21.32 11.86
CA MET A 279 -0.05 -22.67 11.73
C MET A 279 0.63 -23.68 12.67
N LEU A 280 1.96 -23.58 12.87
CA LEU A 280 2.74 -24.46 13.75
C LEU A 280 2.44 -24.23 15.23
N VAL A 281 2.38 -22.97 15.67
CA VAL A 281 2.08 -22.60 17.07
C VAL A 281 0.69 -23.12 17.49
N ILE A 282 -0.24 -23.25 16.53
CA ILE A 282 -1.60 -23.72 16.81
C ILE A 282 -1.66 -25.26 16.98
N LYS A 283 -0.72 -26.07 16.44
CA LYS A 283 -0.61 -27.53 16.78
C LYS A 283 0.81 -28.11 16.61
N ILE A 284 1.26 -28.87 17.60
CA ILE A 284 2.64 -29.39 17.76
C ILE A 284 3.02 -30.48 16.71
N ASP A 285 2.08 -31.24 16.14
CA ASP A 285 2.39 -32.31 15.14
C ASP A 285 2.40 -31.85 13.66
N ILE A 286 2.61 -30.56 13.38
CA ILE A 286 2.40 -29.97 12.05
C ILE A 286 3.65 -29.94 11.15
N TRP A 287 4.86 -30.17 11.66
CA TRP A 287 6.09 -29.99 10.87
C TRP A 287 6.13 -30.82 9.57
N TYR A 288 5.79 -32.11 9.61
CA TYR A 288 5.69 -32.93 8.40
C TYR A 288 4.60 -32.42 7.44
N ARG A 289 3.44 -32.01 7.99
CA ARG A 289 2.36 -31.43 7.18
C ARG A 289 2.75 -30.09 6.55
N LEU A 290 3.60 -29.30 7.21
CA LEU A 290 4.13 -28.06 6.67
C LEU A 290 5.16 -28.34 5.58
N ALA A 291 6.06 -29.30 5.78
CA ALA A 291 7.02 -29.73 4.76
C ALA A 291 6.31 -30.23 3.50
N VAL A 292 5.28 -31.07 3.65
CA VAL A 292 4.43 -31.51 2.52
C VAL A 292 3.77 -30.32 1.83
N LYS A 293 3.24 -29.35 2.58
CA LYS A 293 2.66 -28.14 1.97
C LYS A 293 3.68 -27.28 1.24
N ALA A 294 4.91 -27.19 1.76
CA ALA A 294 6.00 -26.47 1.10
C ALA A 294 6.37 -27.16 -0.22
N VAL A 295 6.55 -28.48 -0.22
CA VAL A 295 6.80 -29.26 -1.44
C VAL A 295 5.65 -29.10 -2.44
N MET A 296 4.40 -29.21 -1.98
CA MET A 296 3.22 -29.01 -2.85
C MET A 296 3.14 -27.58 -3.39
N PHE A 297 3.52 -26.58 -2.60
CA PHE A 297 3.60 -25.20 -3.06
C PHE A 297 4.67 -25.06 -4.14
N THR A 298 5.86 -25.62 -3.95
CA THR A 298 6.93 -25.60 -4.96
C THR A 298 6.52 -26.29 -6.25
N ILE A 299 5.90 -27.47 -6.18
CA ILE A 299 5.37 -28.17 -7.37
C ILE A 299 4.31 -27.31 -8.06
N CYS A 300 3.34 -26.79 -7.29
CA CYS A 300 2.28 -25.95 -7.84
C CYS A 300 2.86 -24.68 -8.48
N PHE A 301 3.86 -24.05 -7.86
CA PHE A 301 4.55 -22.88 -8.39
C PHE A 301 5.26 -23.20 -9.70
N VAL A 302 6.02 -24.29 -9.78
CA VAL A 302 6.69 -24.71 -11.03
C VAL A 302 5.70 -24.91 -12.17
N VAL A 303 4.49 -25.41 -11.89
CA VAL A 303 3.41 -25.54 -12.88
C VAL A 303 2.75 -24.18 -13.20
N MET A 304 2.56 -23.32 -12.21
CA MET A 304 1.88 -22.04 -12.39
C MET A 304 2.75 -20.99 -13.10
N VAL A 305 4.08 -21.04 -13.01
CA VAL A 305 4.97 -20.12 -13.74
C VAL A 305 4.71 -20.12 -15.26
N PRO A 306 4.79 -21.27 -15.98
CA PRO A 306 4.48 -21.29 -17.41
C PRO A 306 3.01 -21.00 -17.70
N ALA A 307 2.08 -21.44 -16.83
CA ALA A 307 0.65 -21.17 -17.01
C ALA A 307 0.33 -19.66 -16.94
N VAL A 308 0.90 -18.96 -15.95
CA VAL A 308 0.75 -17.52 -15.80
C VAL A 308 1.38 -16.79 -16.98
N TYR A 309 2.59 -17.17 -17.40
CA TYR A 309 3.20 -16.61 -18.59
C TYR A 309 2.29 -16.73 -19.82
N VAL A 310 1.77 -17.93 -20.10
CA VAL A 310 0.88 -18.18 -21.24
C VAL A 310 -0.35 -17.27 -21.18
N THR A 311 -0.95 -17.11 -20.00
CA THR A 311 -2.15 -16.26 -19.86
C THR A 311 -1.86 -14.78 -20.12
N VAL A 312 -0.81 -14.19 -19.54
CA VAL A 312 -0.48 -12.77 -19.76
C VAL A 312 0.10 -12.48 -21.15
N ARG A 313 0.68 -13.49 -21.80
CA ARG A 313 1.30 -13.37 -23.12
C ARG A 313 0.29 -13.54 -24.25
N TYR A 314 -0.64 -14.48 -24.13
CA TYR A 314 -1.52 -14.89 -25.23
C TYR A 314 -2.97 -14.45 -25.05
N LEU A 315 -3.51 -14.27 -23.84
CA LEU A 315 -4.89 -13.77 -23.72
C LEU A 315 -5.09 -12.37 -24.32
N PRO A 316 -4.14 -11.42 -24.17
CA PRO A 316 -4.28 -10.09 -24.78
C PRO A 316 -4.30 -10.13 -26.31
N THR A 317 -3.85 -11.22 -26.95
CA THR A 317 -3.92 -11.37 -28.40
C THR A 317 -5.35 -11.65 -28.88
N ILE A 318 -6.30 -11.98 -28.00
CA ILE A 318 -7.68 -12.28 -28.40
C ILE A 318 -8.45 -11.01 -28.75
N LEU A 319 -8.24 -9.91 -28.01
CA LEU A 319 -8.92 -8.64 -28.26
C LEU A 319 -8.16 -7.73 -29.24
N HIS A 320 -6.86 -7.95 -29.44
CA HIS A 320 -6.02 -7.14 -30.33
C HIS A 320 -6.05 -5.62 -30.07
N HIS A 321 -6.33 -5.20 -28.82
CA HIS A 321 -6.43 -3.80 -28.43
C HIS A 321 -5.58 -3.51 -27.19
N PRO A 322 -4.25 -3.45 -27.32
CA PRO A 322 -3.37 -3.09 -26.21
C PRO A 322 -3.66 -1.67 -25.71
N VAL A 323 -3.66 -1.50 -24.39
CA VAL A 323 -3.80 -0.21 -23.71
C VAL A 323 -2.47 0.11 -23.05
N TRP A 324 -1.97 1.32 -23.28
CA TRP A 324 -0.78 1.86 -22.64
C TRP A 324 -1.14 3.05 -21.75
N PHE A 325 -0.40 3.20 -20.67
CA PHE A 325 -0.41 4.40 -19.83
C PHE A 325 0.67 5.38 -20.28
N GLU A 326 0.60 6.61 -19.79
CA GLU A 326 1.50 7.69 -20.18
C GLU A 326 2.97 7.30 -19.98
N GLY A 327 3.78 7.49 -21.03
CA GLY A 327 5.21 7.16 -21.03
C GLY A 327 5.56 5.69 -21.27
N GLU A 328 4.58 4.79 -21.46
CA GLU A 328 4.87 3.35 -21.69
C GLU A 328 5.11 2.99 -23.14
N TYR A 329 4.52 3.72 -24.10
CA TYR A 329 4.60 3.40 -25.51
C TYR A 329 5.96 3.78 -26.10
N GLU A 330 6.66 2.79 -26.62
CA GLU A 330 7.87 2.91 -27.43
C GLU A 330 7.57 2.49 -28.87
N GLU A 331 7.75 3.41 -29.83
CA GLU A 331 7.54 3.16 -31.26
C GLU A 331 8.46 2.03 -31.78
N GLY A 332 7.90 1.13 -32.58
CA GLY A 332 8.63 -0.02 -33.15
C GLY A 332 8.88 -1.18 -32.18
N ARG A 333 8.80 -0.96 -30.87
CA ARG A 333 9.01 -1.99 -29.83
C ARG A 333 7.71 -2.50 -29.21
N SER A 334 6.77 -1.61 -28.93
CA SER A 334 5.54 -1.96 -28.21
C SER A 334 4.58 -2.76 -29.08
N VAL A 335 3.88 -3.71 -28.46
CA VAL A 335 2.85 -4.53 -29.14
C VAL A 335 1.65 -3.66 -29.46
N CYS A 336 1.32 -3.50 -30.73
CA CYS A 336 0.23 -2.68 -31.23
C CYS A 336 -1.01 -3.51 -31.59
N SER A 337 -2.13 -2.83 -31.80
CA SER A 337 -3.36 -3.46 -32.30
C SER A 337 -3.09 -4.21 -33.60
N PHE A 338 -3.65 -5.42 -33.69
CA PHE A 338 -3.50 -6.33 -34.84
C PHE A 338 -2.07 -6.83 -35.12
N ASP A 339 -1.10 -6.62 -34.23
CA ASP A 339 0.15 -7.38 -34.31
C ASP A 339 -0.16 -8.88 -34.23
N ASN A 340 0.52 -9.67 -35.06
CA ASN A 340 0.37 -11.13 -35.03
C ASN A 340 0.78 -11.69 -33.66
N TRP A 341 0.16 -12.79 -33.26
CA TRP A 341 0.40 -13.42 -31.96
C TRP A 341 1.86 -13.86 -31.76
N ASP A 342 2.59 -14.13 -32.85
CA ASP A 342 4.00 -14.54 -32.92
C ASP A 342 4.97 -13.37 -33.19
N SER A 343 4.48 -12.13 -33.16
CA SER A 343 5.31 -10.93 -33.34
C SER A 343 6.50 -10.89 -32.38
N PRO A 344 7.71 -10.48 -32.85
CA PRO A 344 8.91 -10.38 -32.01
C PRO A 344 8.82 -9.28 -30.95
N LYS A 345 7.81 -8.41 -31.01
CA LYS A 345 7.55 -7.35 -30.02
C LYS A 345 7.13 -7.92 -28.68
N TYR A 346 6.55 -9.11 -28.65
CA TYR A 346 6.25 -9.76 -27.41
C TYR A 346 7.48 -10.43 -26.79
N ILE A 347 7.56 -10.41 -25.48
CA ILE A 347 8.65 -11.10 -24.78
C ILE A 347 8.52 -12.62 -24.92
N THR A 348 9.66 -13.30 -25.04
CA THR A 348 9.72 -14.77 -25.01
C THR A 348 9.77 -15.29 -23.57
N PHE A 349 9.40 -16.56 -23.38
CA PHE A 349 9.42 -17.17 -22.05
C PHE A 349 10.83 -17.20 -21.46
N GLN A 350 11.84 -17.49 -22.29
CA GLN A 350 13.24 -17.48 -21.89
C GLN A 350 13.66 -16.09 -21.42
N GLN A 351 13.40 -15.04 -22.20
CA GLN A 351 13.73 -13.66 -21.81
C GLN A 351 13.02 -13.24 -20.52
N ALA A 352 11.72 -13.53 -20.39
CA ALA A 352 10.95 -13.20 -19.20
C ALA A 352 11.48 -13.92 -17.95
N THR A 353 11.83 -15.21 -18.08
CA THR A 353 12.34 -16.00 -16.95
C THR A 353 13.78 -15.65 -16.60
N GLU A 354 14.71 -15.60 -17.56
CA GLU A 354 16.11 -15.25 -17.32
C GLU A 354 16.27 -13.86 -16.72
N PHE A 355 15.53 -12.87 -17.23
CA PHE A 355 15.59 -11.51 -16.69
C PHE A 355 15.11 -11.46 -15.24
N ASN A 356 13.95 -12.06 -14.94
CA ASN A 356 13.36 -11.97 -13.60
C ASN A 356 14.07 -12.89 -12.60
N ILE A 357 14.49 -14.10 -13.01
CA ILE A 357 15.29 -15.01 -12.19
C ILE A 357 16.67 -14.41 -11.92
N GLY A 358 17.33 -13.81 -12.92
CA GLY A 358 18.62 -13.12 -12.74
C GLY A 358 18.55 -11.98 -11.72
N ARG A 359 17.42 -11.26 -11.68
CA ARG A 359 17.15 -10.25 -10.65
C ARG A 359 16.92 -10.84 -9.26
N ILE A 360 16.43 -12.06 -9.16
CA ILE A 360 16.22 -12.75 -7.88
C ILE A 360 17.50 -13.41 -7.40
N THR A 361 18.28 -14.02 -8.29
CA THR A 361 19.56 -14.64 -7.93
C THR A 361 20.57 -13.60 -7.46
N THR A 362 20.54 -12.38 -8.00
CA THR A 362 21.31 -11.24 -7.45
C THR A 362 20.86 -10.84 -6.04
N LEU A 363 19.57 -10.98 -5.71
CA LEU A 363 19.07 -10.72 -4.35
C LEU A 363 19.52 -11.78 -3.33
N PHE A 364 19.66 -13.04 -3.74
CA PHE A 364 20.12 -14.14 -2.89
C PHE A 364 21.65 -14.40 -2.96
N GLY A 365 22.33 -13.80 -3.93
CA GLY A 365 23.78 -13.88 -4.17
C GLY A 365 24.56 -12.67 -3.64
N LEU A 366 24.26 -12.25 -2.41
CA LEU A 366 24.93 -11.14 -1.74
C LEU A 366 26.42 -11.42 -1.55
N ASN A 367 27.29 -10.82 -2.37
CA ASN A 367 28.72 -10.77 -2.09
C ASN A 367 28.98 -9.70 -1.02
N TYR A 368 28.77 -10.08 0.25
CA TYR A 368 28.93 -9.20 1.42
C TYR A 368 30.28 -8.46 1.45
N LYS A 369 31.34 -9.06 0.87
CA LYS A 369 32.67 -8.45 0.74
C LYS A 369 32.74 -7.24 -0.20
N GLU A 370 31.99 -7.22 -1.28
CA GLU A 370 31.95 -6.05 -2.20
C GLU A 370 31.16 -4.91 -1.57
N ILE A 371 30.05 -5.23 -0.91
CA ILE A 371 29.23 -4.26 -0.18
C ILE A 371 30.00 -3.70 1.03
N SER A 372 30.71 -4.53 1.81
CA SER A 372 31.50 -4.07 2.95
C SER A 372 32.70 -3.21 2.53
N ASN A 373 33.44 -3.64 1.50
CA ASN A 373 34.58 -2.86 0.99
C ASN A 373 34.13 -1.52 0.40
N TRP A 374 32.99 -1.48 -0.30
CA TRP A 374 32.40 -0.23 -0.81
C TRP A 374 31.94 0.69 0.32
N VAL A 375 31.28 0.13 1.34
CA VAL A 375 30.84 0.87 2.53
C VAL A 375 32.03 1.49 3.28
N GLU A 376 33.11 0.74 3.50
CA GLU A 376 34.30 1.24 4.21
C GLU A 376 35.07 2.31 3.44
N THR A 377 35.24 2.14 2.12
CA THR A 377 35.95 3.12 1.27
C THR A 377 35.17 4.43 1.12
N HIS A 378 33.84 4.38 1.04
CA HIS A 378 33.01 5.55 0.71
C HIS A 378 32.35 6.21 1.92
N PHE A 379 32.28 5.58 3.10
CA PHE A 379 31.81 6.27 4.32
C PHE A 379 32.85 7.26 4.87
N GLY A 380 34.15 7.02 4.65
CA GLY A 380 35.23 7.91 5.09
C GLY A 380 35.52 9.07 4.13
N ALA A 381 35.41 8.84 2.82
CA ALA A 381 35.92 9.78 1.79
C ALA A 381 35.01 10.99 1.51
N ILE A 382 33.70 10.92 1.76
CA ILE A 382 32.75 12.02 1.42
C ILE A 382 32.95 13.27 2.30
N ARG A 383 33.73 13.18 3.39
CA ARG A 383 34.07 14.37 4.19
C ARG A 383 35.19 15.23 3.61
N ALA A 384 35.88 14.81 2.55
CA ALA A 384 37.13 15.46 2.11
C ALA A 384 37.08 16.22 0.77
N GLU A 385 36.03 16.10 -0.05
CA GLU A 385 35.92 16.82 -1.33
C GLU A 385 34.60 17.59 -1.43
N ALA A 386 34.43 18.57 -0.53
CA ALA A 386 33.29 19.50 -0.57
C ALA A 386 33.75 20.96 -0.58
N ALA A 387 34.93 21.24 -1.17
CA ALA A 387 35.54 22.57 -1.07
C ALA A 387 35.60 23.38 -2.37
N GLU A 388 35.42 22.84 -3.58
CA GLU A 388 35.63 23.68 -4.79
C GLU A 388 34.59 23.62 -5.92
N LEU A 389 33.53 22.82 -5.86
CA LEU A 389 32.51 22.78 -6.93
C LEU A 389 31.08 22.57 -6.37
N GLY A 390 30.48 23.60 -5.75
CA GLY A 390 29.07 23.57 -5.29
C GLY A 390 28.71 22.39 -4.36
N GLU A 391 27.42 22.24 -3.99
CA GLU A 391 26.98 21.01 -3.31
C GLU A 391 26.70 19.91 -4.34
N PRO A 392 27.31 18.72 -4.23
CA PRO A 392 27.02 17.59 -5.14
C PRO A 392 25.53 17.21 -5.17
N GLY A 393 24.98 17.04 -6.37
CA GLY A 393 23.57 16.74 -6.64
C GLY A 393 22.66 17.96 -6.74
N SER A 394 23.23 19.17 -6.71
CA SER A 394 22.48 20.43 -6.79
C SER A 394 21.95 20.78 -8.17
N SER A 395 22.62 20.33 -9.24
CA SER A 395 22.19 20.56 -10.63
C SER A 395 22.60 19.39 -11.53
N PRO A 396 22.03 19.28 -12.75
CA PRO A 396 22.49 18.32 -13.75
C PRO A 396 24.00 18.43 -14.02
N GLU A 397 24.55 19.64 -13.98
CA GLU A 397 25.96 19.94 -14.25
C GLU A 397 26.88 19.60 -13.06
N ASN A 398 26.31 19.45 -11.86
CA ASN A 398 26.99 19.02 -10.66
C ASN A 398 26.23 17.86 -9.98
N PRO A 399 26.13 16.69 -10.63
CA PRO A 399 25.39 15.57 -10.12
C PRO A 399 26.06 14.99 -8.87
N TYR A 400 25.31 14.20 -8.09
CA TYR A 400 25.86 13.53 -6.92
C TYR A 400 26.77 12.35 -7.28
N ALA A 401 26.71 11.87 -8.53
CA ALA A 401 27.46 10.70 -8.98
C ALA A 401 28.96 10.79 -8.66
N LEU A 402 29.37 9.85 -7.82
CA LEU A 402 30.73 9.38 -7.60
C LEU A 402 31.24 8.66 -8.87
N THR A 403 32.55 8.49 -9.00
CA THR A 403 33.30 8.14 -10.23
C THR A 403 32.75 6.96 -11.06
N SER A 404 33.12 6.92 -12.35
CA SER A 404 32.64 5.99 -13.39
C SER A 404 32.77 4.49 -13.10
N GLU A 405 33.48 4.09 -12.05
CA GLU A 405 33.64 2.70 -11.61
C GLU A 405 32.44 2.20 -10.76
N GLU A 406 31.55 3.10 -10.31
CA GLU A 406 30.41 2.78 -9.44
C GLU A 406 29.08 2.49 -10.15
N TYR A 407 29.10 2.36 -11.48
CA TYR A 407 27.92 2.04 -12.31
C TYR A 407 27.54 0.54 -12.30
N SER A 408 27.62 -0.15 -11.16
CA SER A 408 27.27 -1.58 -11.06
C SER A 408 25.88 -1.83 -10.45
N GLY A 409 24.85 -1.56 -11.26
CA GLY A 409 23.52 -2.15 -11.07
C GLY A 409 22.54 -1.40 -10.15
N PRO A 410 21.24 -1.77 -10.17
CA PRO A 410 20.16 -1.04 -9.50
C PRO A 410 20.26 -1.02 -7.98
N ASP A 411 20.96 -1.99 -7.37
CA ASP A 411 21.06 -2.10 -5.91
C ASP A 411 22.06 -1.05 -5.35
N ILE A 412 23.14 -0.74 -6.07
CA ILE A 412 24.10 0.31 -5.70
C ILE A 412 23.47 1.70 -5.84
N ALA A 413 22.73 1.95 -6.93
CA ALA A 413 22.01 3.21 -7.12
C ALA A 413 21.09 3.52 -5.92
N ARG A 414 20.42 2.49 -5.39
CA ARG A 414 19.54 2.66 -4.23
C ARG A 414 20.29 2.98 -2.94
N MET A 415 21.44 2.36 -2.70
CA MET A 415 22.29 2.68 -1.55
C MET A 415 22.81 4.11 -1.61
N THR A 416 23.17 4.60 -2.80
CA THR A 416 23.60 5.99 -3.02
C THR A 416 22.46 6.98 -2.72
N ILE A 417 21.24 6.70 -3.19
CA ILE A 417 20.04 7.49 -2.83
C ILE A 417 19.88 7.55 -1.32
N TRP A 418 19.89 6.40 -0.64
CA TRP A 418 19.75 6.35 0.81
C TRP A 418 20.80 7.15 1.56
N LYS A 419 22.05 7.09 1.11
CA LYS A 419 23.15 7.84 1.71
C LYS A 419 22.92 9.34 1.63
N TRP A 420 22.50 9.84 0.46
CA TRP A 420 22.21 11.25 0.26
C TRP A 420 21.14 11.74 1.24
N TYR A 421 20.04 11.00 1.36
CA TYR A 421 18.96 11.33 2.29
C TYR A 421 19.39 11.21 3.76
N ALA A 422 20.17 10.18 4.12
CA ALA A 422 20.58 9.91 5.51
C ALA A 422 21.52 10.98 6.07
N VAL A 423 22.50 11.45 5.28
CA VAL A 423 23.46 12.48 5.72
C VAL A 423 22.79 13.85 5.90
N ARG A 424 21.65 14.09 5.23
CA ARG A 424 20.91 15.35 5.29
C ARG A 424 19.78 15.35 6.31
N LEU A 425 19.57 14.27 7.07
CA LEU A 425 18.54 14.25 8.13
C LEU A 425 18.77 15.38 9.16
N ASN A 426 17.69 16.04 9.56
CA ASN A 426 17.73 17.12 10.54
C ASN A 426 16.52 17.04 11.48
N LEU A 427 16.52 17.85 12.55
CA LEU A 427 15.47 17.80 13.59
C LEU A 427 14.07 18.24 13.08
N TYR A 428 14.01 19.09 12.07
CA TYR A 428 12.80 19.79 11.64
C TYR A 428 12.24 19.30 10.29
N GLY A 429 12.96 18.43 9.58
CA GLY A 429 12.61 17.96 8.25
C GLY A 429 12.93 18.97 7.14
N HIS A 430 12.37 18.72 5.96
CA HIS A 430 12.63 19.49 4.73
C HIS A 430 11.33 19.83 4.01
N ALA A 431 11.28 20.99 3.35
CA ALA A 431 10.15 21.48 2.54
C ALA A 431 9.89 20.66 1.25
N GLY A 432 10.55 19.51 1.12
CA GLY A 432 10.66 18.73 -0.10
C GLY A 432 12.06 18.85 -0.71
N GLY A 433 12.18 18.39 -1.94
CA GLY A 433 13.44 18.38 -2.68
C GLY A 433 14.05 16.98 -2.75
N GLY A 434 14.83 16.82 -3.79
CA GLY A 434 15.60 15.65 -4.14
C GLY A 434 16.97 16.06 -4.68
N PHE A 435 17.62 15.17 -5.40
CA PHE A 435 18.93 15.45 -5.97
C PHE A 435 19.08 14.89 -7.38
N TRP A 436 19.95 15.55 -8.14
CA TRP A 436 20.43 15.06 -9.42
C TRP A 436 21.43 13.95 -9.16
N TYR A 437 21.03 12.72 -9.44
CA TYR A 437 21.93 11.57 -9.34
C TYR A 437 22.97 11.60 -10.45
N ASP A 438 22.54 11.91 -11.67
CA ASP A 438 23.35 12.17 -12.85
C ASP A 438 22.76 13.33 -13.66
N LYS A 439 23.34 13.63 -14.82
CA LYS A 439 22.90 14.72 -15.72
C LYS A 439 21.44 14.61 -16.21
N GLY A 440 20.87 13.41 -16.25
CA GLY A 440 19.51 13.15 -16.75
C GLY A 440 18.54 12.68 -15.68
N THR A 441 19.03 12.26 -14.51
CA THR A 441 18.23 11.55 -13.51
C THR A 441 18.10 12.36 -12.22
N TYR A 442 16.88 12.79 -11.92
CA TYR A 442 16.53 13.44 -10.66
C TYR A 442 15.69 12.49 -9.78
N PHE A 443 16.12 12.30 -8.53
CA PHE A 443 15.34 11.54 -7.55
C PHE A 443 14.73 12.47 -6.51
N GLU A 444 13.40 12.52 -6.47
CA GLU A 444 12.61 13.27 -5.49
C GLU A 444 12.33 12.49 -4.20
N GLN A 445 12.64 11.20 -4.18
CA GLN A 445 12.24 10.28 -3.13
C GLN A 445 13.39 9.34 -2.74
N ALA A 446 13.46 9.01 -1.45
CA ALA A 446 14.43 8.06 -0.91
C ALA A 446 14.10 6.60 -1.28
N HIS A 447 12.92 6.33 -1.85
CA HIS A 447 12.37 5.00 -2.08
C HIS A 447 12.39 4.10 -0.83
N ASN A 448 12.43 4.69 0.37
CA ASN A 448 12.43 4.03 1.66
C ASN A 448 11.53 4.83 2.61
N MET A 449 10.44 4.21 3.03
CA MET A 449 9.37 4.81 3.82
C MET A 449 9.87 5.39 5.14
N LEU A 450 10.77 4.69 5.82
CA LEU A 450 11.29 5.10 7.13
C LEU A 450 12.25 6.28 6.98
N LEU A 451 13.15 6.20 6.00
CA LEU A 451 14.10 7.27 5.72
C LEU A 451 13.40 8.52 5.20
N GLN A 452 12.42 8.35 4.30
CA GLN A 452 11.60 9.44 3.79
C GLN A 452 10.81 10.12 4.91
N MET A 453 10.22 9.36 5.84
CA MET A 453 9.52 9.94 6.99
C MET A 453 10.44 10.84 7.83
N ALA A 454 11.65 10.37 8.13
CA ALA A 454 12.64 11.13 8.89
C ALA A 454 13.14 12.36 8.11
N TYR A 455 13.31 12.23 6.80
CA TYR A 455 13.76 13.33 5.96
C TYR A 455 12.69 14.42 5.80
N ASP A 456 11.47 14.04 5.45
CA ASP A 456 10.38 14.99 5.21
C ASP A 456 10.00 15.70 6.51
N TYR A 457 9.80 14.95 7.60
CA TYR A 457 9.16 15.45 8.82
C TYR A 457 10.10 15.62 10.01
N GLY A 458 11.37 15.27 9.85
CA GLY A 458 12.41 15.40 10.86
C GLY A 458 12.65 14.13 11.68
N ILE A 459 13.84 14.06 12.29
CA ILE A 459 14.30 12.92 13.07
C ILE A 459 13.29 12.49 14.16
N PRO A 460 12.68 13.40 14.96
CA PRO A 460 11.70 13.00 15.98
C PRO A 460 10.48 12.26 15.42
N ALA A 461 9.93 12.74 14.30
CA ALA A 461 8.80 12.09 13.62
C ALA A 461 9.23 10.73 13.03
N GLY A 462 10.41 10.67 12.42
CA GLY A 462 10.99 9.41 11.91
C GLY A 462 11.17 8.33 12.99
N ILE A 463 11.75 8.69 14.14
CA ILE A 463 11.92 7.77 15.28
C ILE A 463 10.57 7.30 15.81
N LEU A 464 9.63 8.22 16.04
CA LEU A 464 8.31 7.86 16.55
C LEU A 464 7.55 6.94 15.59
N PHE A 465 7.61 7.23 14.29
CA PHE A 465 7.02 6.37 13.26
C PHE A 465 7.65 4.98 13.29
N LEU A 466 8.98 4.88 13.34
CA LEU A 466 9.69 3.60 13.47
C LEU A 466 9.22 2.82 14.71
N LEU A 467 9.12 3.47 15.87
CA LEU A 467 8.65 2.84 17.10
C LEU A 467 7.21 2.31 16.97
N ILE A 468 6.31 3.08 16.35
CA ILE A 468 4.92 2.65 16.07
C ILE A 468 4.91 1.41 15.15
N CYS A 469 5.73 1.41 14.10
CA CYS A 469 5.85 0.29 13.16
C CYS A 469 6.36 -0.97 13.86
N VAL A 470 7.49 -0.85 14.57
CA VAL A 470 8.12 -1.95 15.31
C VAL A 470 7.19 -2.50 16.39
N TYR A 471 6.55 -1.63 17.17
CA TYR A 471 5.57 -2.05 18.17
C TYR A 471 4.39 -2.81 17.52
N SER A 472 3.85 -2.29 16.42
CA SER A 472 2.74 -2.93 15.70
C SER A 472 3.10 -4.33 15.23
N LEU A 473 4.34 -4.54 14.77
CA LEU A 473 4.85 -5.85 14.36
C LEU A 473 5.13 -6.77 15.53
N LEU A 474 5.95 -6.34 16.50
CA LEU A 474 6.37 -7.17 17.64
C LEU A 474 5.19 -7.57 18.53
N SER A 475 4.15 -6.75 18.55
CA SER A 475 2.94 -7.08 19.30
C SER A 475 2.26 -8.36 18.81
N ILE A 476 2.49 -8.83 17.57
CA ILE A 476 1.99 -10.13 17.09
C ILE A 476 2.38 -11.30 18.02
N LEU A 477 3.54 -11.19 18.69
CA LEU A 477 4.04 -12.21 19.61
C LEU A 477 3.23 -12.30 20.91
N ARG A 478 2.47 -11.26 21.25
CA ARG A 478 1.67 -11.17 22.47
C ARG A 478 0.21 -11.55 22.26
N TYR A 479 -0.26 -11.56 21.01
CA TYR A 479 -1.67 -11.65 20.67
C TYR A 479 -1.96 -12.97 19.93
N HIS A 480 -2.92 -13.75 20.44
CA HIS A 480 -3.31 -15.04 19.87
C HIS A 480 -4.70 -15.04 19.23
N GLU A 481 -5.46 -13.96 19.35
CA GLU A 481 -6.74 -13.83 18.65
C GLU A 481 -6.51 -13.69 17.14
N TRP A 482 -7.40 -14.31 16.37
CA TRP A 482 -7.21 -14.43 14.92
C TRP A 482 -7.24 -13.06 14.22
N GLU A 483 -8.11 -12.17 14.69
CA GLU A 483 -8.24 -10.80 14.20
C GLU A 483 -6.94 -10.03 14.42
N ASP A 484 -6.33 -10.16 15.61
CA ASP A 484 -5.03 -9.56 15.92
C ASP A 484 -3.96 -10.05 14.94
N ILE A 485 -3.87 -11.37 14.72
CA ILE A 485 -2.93 -11.94 13.74
C ILE A 485 -3.17 -11.36 12.34
N MET A 486 -4.42 -11.30 11.87
CA MET A 486 -4.77 -10.74 10.55
C MET A 486 -4.28 -9.30 10.39
N MET A 487 -4.51 -8.44 11.39
CA MET A 487 -4.09 -7.03 11.33
C MET A 487 -2.57 -6.87 11.17
N ARG A 488 -1.78 -7.64 11.93
CA ARG A 488 -0.31 -7.57 11.85
C ARG A 488 0.23 -8.17 10.56
N VAL A 489 -0.39 -9.25 10.07
CA VAL A 489 -0.03 -9.87 8.79
C VAL A 489 -0.31 -8.91 7.61
N PHE A 490 -1.37 -8.09 7.66
CA PHE A 490 -1.60 -7.05 6.65
C PHE A 490 -0.57 -5.91 6.68
N LEU A 491 -0.03 -5.59 7.86
CA LEU A 491 1.00 -4.56 8.01
C LEU A 491 2.39 -5.02 7.57
N LEU A 492 2.70 -6.30 7.74
CA LEU A 492 4.02 -6.85 7.46
C LEU A 492 4.51 -6.60 6.01
N PRO A 493 3.72 -6.85 4.95
CA PRO A 493 4.05 -6.46 3.59
C PRO A 493 4.34 -4.97 3.41
N VAL A 494 3.54 -4.10 4.05
CA VAL A 494 3.73 -2.63 4.00
C VAL A 494 5.12 -2.27 4.52
N PHE A 495 5.56 -2.90 5.60
CA PHE A 495 6.86 -2.61 6.21
C PHE A 495 8.02 -3.19 5.42
N VAL A 496 7.94 -4.44 4.98
CA VAL A 496 8.99 -5.05 4.15
C VAL A 496 9.15 -4.24 2.87
N PHE A 497 8.06 -3.99 2.16
CA PHE A 497 8.10 -3.22 0.93
C PHE A 497 8.47 -1.75 1.19
N GLY A 498 7.97 -1.15 2.27
CA GLY A 498 8.30 0.21 2.71
C GLY A 498 9.78 0.42 2.98
N MET A 499 10.48 -0.57 3.53
CA MET A 499 11.93 -0.49 3.69
C MET A 499 12.66 -0.50 2.34
N PHE A 500 12.09 -1.14 1.30
CA PHE A 500 12.82 -1.46 0.09
C PHE A 500 12.41 -0.77 -1.22
N ASP A 501 11.21 -0.21 -1.36
CA ASP A 501 10.81 0.37 -2.66
C ASP A 501 9.70 1.43 -2.56
N MET A 502 9.20 1.76 -1.37
CA MET A 502 8.01 2.60 -1.21
C MET A 502 8.28 3.81 -0.33
N VAL A 503 7.61 4.91 -0.67
CA VAL A 503 7.38 6.06 0.21
C VAL A 503 5.88 6.19 0.50
N LEU A 504 5.50 6.95 1.53
CA LEU A 504 4.08 7.15 1.85
C LEU A 504 3.43 8.09 0.84
N VAL A 505 2.65 7.52 -0.07
CA VAL A 505 1.84 8.27 -1.02
C VAL A 505 0.37 8.14 -0.64
N TYR A 506 -0.28 9.26 -0.33
CA TYR A 506 -1.70 9.24 0.02
C TYR A 506 -2.54 8.72 -1.15
N GLY A 507 -3.59 7.96 -0.83
CA GLY A 507 -4.45 7.33 -1.82
C GLY A 507 -3.98 5.96 -2.31
N GLU A 508 -2.72 5.57 -2.04
CA GLU A 508 -2.28 4.20 -2.28
C GLU A 508 -2.89 3.25 -1.24
N MET A 509 -3.09 2.01 -1.66
CA MET A 509 -3.68 0.97 -0.81
C MET A 509 -2.79 0.68 0.40
N SER A 510 -1.46 0.78 0.24
CA SER A 510 -0.48 0.60 1.31
C SER A 510 -0.70 1.55 2.50
N VAL A 511 -0.82 2.86 2.21
CA VAL A 511 -1.07 3.90 3.22
C VAL A 511 -2.46 3.76 3.83
N SER A 512 -3.46 3.43 2.99
CA SER A 512 -4.84 3.22 3.42
C SER A 512 -4.95 2.06 4.41
N ILE A 513 -4.41 0.89 4.05
CA ILE A 513 -4.37 -0.30 4.92
C ILE A 513 -3.58 0.01 6.18
N MET A 514 -2.41 0.63 6.08
CA MET A 514 -1.58 0.96 7.24
C MET A 514 -2.32 1.81 8.25
N GLY A 515 -2.99 2.88 7.81
CA GLY A 515 -3.78 3.75 8.68
C GLY A 515 -4.97 3.03 9.32
N ILE A 516 -5.74 2.24 8.55
CA ILE A 516 -6.86 1.45 9.08
C ILE A 516 -6.36 0.44 10.12
N MET A 517 -5.27 -0.29 9.84
CA MET A 517 -4.69 -1.26 10.77
C MET A 517 -4.20 -0.58 12.05
N PHE A 518 -3.56 0.60 11.96
CA PHE A 518 -3.18 1.37 13.16
C PHE A 518 -4.38 1.75 14.01
N CYS A 519 -5.49 2.21 13.40
CA CYS A 519 -6.73 2.49 14.12
C CYS A 519 -7.29 1.23 14.80
N PHE A 520 -7.23 0.08 14.14
CA PHE A 520 -7.73 -1.17 14.73
C PHE A 520 -6.87 -1.65 15.90
N ILE A 521 -5.54 -1.51 15.78
CA ILE A 521 -4.58 -1.85 16.84
C ILE A 521 -4.81 -0.98 18.07
N ALA A 522 -4.94 0.33 17.88
CA ALA A 522 -5.30 1.26 18.96
C ALA A 522 -6.57 0.80 19.68
N MET A 523 -7.61 0.47 18.90
CA MET A 523 -8.91 0.09 19.44
C MET A 523 -8.85 -1.23 20.24
N ARG A 524 -8.06 -2.20 19.78
CA ARG A 524 -7.88 -3.50 20.45
C ARG A 524 -7.01 -3.42 21.69
N ASN A 525 -5.94 -2.62 21.69
CA ASN A 525 -5.06 -2.42 22.84
C ASN A 525 -5.82 -1.84 24.05
N ARG A 526 -6.76 -0.90 23.81
CA ARG A 526 -7.58 -0.30 24.87
C ARG A 526 -8.30 -1.33 25.74
N THR A 527 -8.81 -2.41 25.13
CA THR A 527 -9.70 -3.36 25.84
C THR A 527 -8.95 -4.31 26.78
N LYS A 528 -7.61 -4.34 26.76
CA LYS A 528 -6.81 -5.17 27.67
C LYS A 528 -6.20 -4.38 28.84
N LEU A 529 -6.28 -3.04 28.78
CA LEU A 529 -5.91 -2.14 29.87
C LEU A 529 -7.09 -1.84 30.81
N LEU A 530 -8.32 -2.14 30.36
CA LEU A 530 -9.56 -2.17 31.13
C LEU A 530 -9.87 -3.62 31.50
#